data_AF-A0A959LIX2-F1
#
_entry.id   AF-A0A959LIX2-F1
#
_cell.length_a   1.000
_cell.length_b   1.000
_cell.length_c   1.000
_cell.angle_alpha   90.00
_cell.angle_beta   90.00
_cell.angle_gamma   90.00
#
_symmetry.space_group_name_H-M   'P 1'
#
loop_
_entity.id
_entity.type
_entity.pdbx_description
1 polymer ?
#
loop_
_entity_poly.entity_id
_entity_poly.type
_entity_poly.pdbx_seq_one_letter_code
_entity_poly.pdbx_strand_id
1 'polypeptide(L)'
;MHMLFHRPLLLAILLILLLLGNVFAFVKLTTDPSKFLSAYPRMTMNTLTTLKAIQALNVLAIVGIWYFQKWGAWLALALALLVLALDIHYSIWYHAVVVVLLGGLTAHAVITNWPMFH
;
A
#
# COMPACT_ATOMS: atom_id res chain seq x y z
N MET A 1 -33.09 6.08 8.20
CA MET A 1 -32.11 6.23 9.30
C MET A 1 -30.72 6.04 8.71
N HIS A 2 -30.09 7.13 8.27
CA HIS A 2 -28.72 7.10 7.74
C HIS A 2 -27.78 6.79 8.91
N MET A 3 -27.37 5.53 9.05
CA MET A 3 -26.21 5.20 9.86
C MET A 3 -25.01 5.85 9.16
N LEU A 4 -24.63 7.04 9.63
CA LEU A 4 -23.31 7.60 9.38
C LEU A 4 -22.31 6.52 9.82
N PHE A 5 -21.76 5.79 8.86
CA PHE A 5 -20.63 4.88 9.08
C PHE A 5 -19.52 5.70 9.72
N HIS A 6 -19.49 5.75 11.06
CA HIS A 6 -18.37 6.33 11.79
C HIS A 6 -17.22 5.36 11.57
N ARG A 7 -16.41 5.64 10.55
CA ARG A 7 -15.19 4.89 10.31
C ARG A 7 -14.33 5.05 11.56
N PRO A 8 -13.75 3.96 12.07
CA PRO A 8 -12.78 4.04 13.15
C PRO A 8 -11.70 5.06 12.75
N LEU A 9 -11.54 6.12 13.55
CA LEU A 9 -10.70 7.26 13.20
C LEU A 9 -9.28 6.83 12.81
N LEU A 10 -8.70 5.89 13.57
CA LEU A 10 -7.38 5.33 13.31
C LEU A 10 -7.30 4.66 11.93
N LEU A 11 -8.28 3.82 11.57
CA LEU A 11 -8.30 3.15 10.26
C LEU A 11 -8.43 4.17 9.14
N ALA A 12 -9.31 5.17 9.29
CA ALA A 12 -9.47 6.22 8.29
C ALA A 12 -8.17 7.02 8.06
N ILE A 13 -7.48 7.43 9.13
CA ILE A 13 -6.20 8.14 9.06
C ILE A 13 -5.15 7.27 8.34
N LEU A 14 -5.02 6.00 8.73
CA LEU A 14 -4.05 5.07 8.13
C LEU A 14 -4.32 4.86 6.63
N LEU A 15 -5.58 4.69 6.24
CA LEU A 15 -5.96 4.52 4.83
C LEU A 15 -5.69 5.78 4.01
N ILE A 16 -5.92 6.97 4.55
CA ILE A 16 -5.59 8.23 3.88
C ILE A 16 -4.08 8.37 3.71
N LEU A 17 -3.30 8.10 4.75
CA LEU A 17 -1.82 8.14 4.67
C LEU A 17 -1.29 7.14 3.63
N LEU A 18 -1.82 5.92 3.62
CA LEU A 18 -1.49 4.91 2.61
C LEU A 18 -1.89 5.37 1.21
N LEU A 19 -3.07 5.97 1.04
CA LEU A 19 -3.54 6.46 -0.26
C LEU A 19 -2.59 7.53 -0.80
N LEU A 20 -2.25 8.52 0.03
CA LEU A 20 -1.32 9.58 -0.33
C LEU A 20 0.06 9.02 -0.68
N GLY A 21 0.58 8.08 0.11
CA GLY A 21 1.86 7.43 -0.15
C GLY A 21 1.89 6.68 -1.49
N ASN A 22 0.86 5.87 -1.77
CA ASN A 22 0.77 5.09 -3.01
C ASN A 22 0.57 5.98 -4.24
N VAL A 23 -0.26 7.02 -4.14
CA VAL A 23 -0.45 7.99 -5.23
C VAL A 23 0.84 8.77 -5.49
N PHE A 24 1.52 9.24 -4.44
CA PHE A 24 2.80 9.94 -4.58
C PHE A 24 3.85 9.04 -5.22
N ALA A 25 3.98 7.79 -4.77
CA ALA A 25 4.90 6.83 -5.35
C ALA A 25 4.58 6.56 -6.83
N PHE A 26 3.30 6.34 -7.17
CA PHE A 26 2.88 6.12 -8.55
C PHE A 26 3.25 7.30 -9.47
N VAL A 27 2.94 8.53 -9.04
CA VAL A 27 3.30 9.75 -9.79
C VAL A 27 4.81 9.82 -9.97
N LYS A 28 5.59 9.65 -8.89
CA LYS A 28 7.05 9.77 -8.93
C LYS A 28 7.72 8.73 -9.83
N LEU A 29 7.27 7.48 -9.75
CA LEU A 29 7.76 6.40 -10.64
C LEU A 29 7.42 6.67 -12.11
N THR A 30 6.37 7.45 -12.36
CA THR A 30 5.91 7.80 -13.71
C THR A 30 6.61 9.02 -14.28
N THR A 31 6.78 10.07 -13.49
CA THR A 31 7.35 11.35 -13.95
C THR A 31 8.88 11.37 -13.97
N ASP A 32 9.53 10.57 -13.12
CA ASP A 32 10.99 10.57 -13.00
C ASP A 32 11.56 9.14 -12.88
N PRO A 33 11.33 8.26 -13.88
CA PRO A 33 11.77 6.86 -13.83
C PRO A 33 13.29 6.72 -13.90
N SER A 34 13.98 7.60 -14.63
CA SER A 34 15.44 7.57 -14.78
C SER A 34 16.16 7.75 -13.45
N LYS A 35 15.67 8.64 -12.59
CA LYS A 35 16.20 8.85 -11.24
C LYS A 35 16.08 7.60 -10.36
N PHE A 36 15.00 6.84 -10.51
CA PHE A 36 14.83 5.56 -9.80
C PHE A 36 15.79 4.49 -10.32
N LEU A 37 15.93 4.36 -11.64
CA LEU A 37 16.87 3.41 -12.25
C LEU A 37 18.33 3.74 -11.93
N SER A 38 18.69 5.02 -11.84
CA SER A 38 20.04 5.43 -11.43
C SER A 38 20.31 5.17 -9.95
N ALA A 39 19.29 5.29 -9.09
CA ALA A 39 19.41 5.00 -7.66
C ALA A 39 19.45 3.49 -7.36
N TYR A 40 18.82 2.67 -8.21
CA TYR A 40 18.76 1.22 -8.07
C TYR A 40 19.19 0.52 -9.36
N PRO A 41 20.51 0.38 -9.61
CA PRO A 41 21.03 -0.10 -10.90
C PRO A 41 20.61 -1.53 -11.28
N ARG A 42 20.21 -2.34 -10.30
CA ARG A 42 19.67 -3.71 -10.52
C ARG A 42 18.22 -3.72 -10.99
N MET A 43 17.52 -2.59 -10.90
CA MET A 43 16.11 -2.47 -11.22
C MET A 43 15.95 -2.24 -12.73
N THR A 44 15.04 -2.96 -13.37
CA THR A 44 14.78 -2.82 -14.81
C THR A 44 13.54 -1.95 -15.06
N MET A 45 13.33 -1.49 -16.29
CA MET A 45 12.10 -0.79 -16.67
C MET A 45 10.84 -1.67 -16.46
N ASN A 46 10.98 -2.99 -16.65
CA ASN A 46 9.89 -3.93 -16.37
C ASN A 46 9.55 -3.95 -14.89
N THR A 47 10.56 -4.03 -14.01
CA THR A 47 10.36 -3.94 -12.56
C THR A 47 9.69 -2.63 -12.17
N LEU A 48 10.11 -1.51 -12.78
CA LEU A 48 9.51 -0.20 -12.55
C LEU A 48 8.02 -0.18 -12.93
N THR A 49 7.67 -0.80 -14.05
CA THR A 49 6.28 -0.97 -14.49
C THR A 49 5.48 -1.82 -13.49
N THR A 50 6.06 -2.92 -13.00
CA THR A 50 5.47 -3.73 -11.93
C THR A 50 5.23 -2.92 -10.66
N LEU A 51 6.20 -2.10 -10.23
CA LEU A 51 6.05 -1.23 -9.06
C LEU A 51 4.90 -0.24 -9.23
N LYS A 52 4.74 0.38 -10.41
CA LYS A 52 3.59 1.24 -10.71
C LYS A 52 2.27 0.49 -10.61
N ALA A 53 2.20 -0.71 -11.19
CA ALA A 53 1.01 -1.55 -11.11
C ALA A 53 0.67 -1.91 -9.65
N ILE A 54 1.68 -2.23 -8.83
CA ILE A 54 1.51 -2.47 -7.39
C ILE A 54 0.92 -1.25 -6.68
N GLN A 55 1.42 -0.03 -6.96
CA GLN A 55 0.85 1.19 -6.34
C GLN A 55 -0.63 1.37 -6.73
N ALA A 56 -0.99 1.13 -7.99
CA ALA A 56 -2.38 1.21 -8.45
C ALA A 56 -3.28 0.14 -7.79
N LEU A 57 -2.79 -1.10 -7.68
CA LEU A 57 -3.50 -2.17 -6.99
C LEU A 57 -3.65 -1.90 -5.49
N ASN A 58 -2.66 -1.27 -4.85
CA ASN A 58 -2.77 -0.84 -3.46
C ASN A 58 -3.86 0.22 -3.28
N VAL A 59 -4.02 1.16 -4.22
CA VAL A 59 -5.15 2.10 -4.19
C VAL A 59 -6.49 1.35 -4.27
N LEU A 60 -6.62 0.33 -5.13
CA LEU A 60 -7.82 -0.50 -5.18
C LEU A 60 -8.04 -1.27 -3.87
N ALA A 61 -6.99 -1.82 -3.28
CA ALA A 61 -7.05 -2.50 -1.99
C ALA A 61 -7.52 -1.56 -0.87
N ILE A 62 -6.98 -0.33 -0.82
CA ILE A 62 -7.39 0.73 0.12
C ILE A 62 -8.86 1.07 -0.06
N VAL A 63 -9.34 1.20 -1.30
CA VAL A 63 -10.78 1.40 -1.59
C VAL A 63 -11.61 0.22 -1.06
N GLY A 64 -11.18 -1.01 -1.29
CA GLY A 64 -11.83 -2.19 -0.75
C GLY A 64 -11.91 -2.14 0.78
N ILE A 65 -10.80 -1.85 1.47
CA ILE A 65 -10.75 -1.73 2.93
C ILE A 65 -11.62 -0.57 3.42
N TRP A 66 -11.63 0.55 2.70
CA TRP A 66 -12.47 1.71 3.01
C TRP A 66 -13.95 1.35 3.04
N TYR A 67 -14.39 0.43 2.18
CA TYR A 67 -15.75 -0.09 2.14
C TYR A 67 -15.93 -1.40 2.91
N PHE A 68 -14.99 -1.74 3.80
CA PHE A 68 -14.99 -2.97 4.59
C PHE A 68 -15.19 -4.24 3.76
N GLN A 69 -14.52 -4.33 2.61
CA GLN A 69 -14.54 -5.52 1.77
C GLN A 69 -13.38 -6.44 2.13
N LYS A 70 -13.64 -7.72 2.41
CA LYS A 70 -12.57 -8.69 2.76
C LYS A 70 -11.54 -8.83 1.65
N TRP A 71 -11.98 -8.80 0.38
CA TRP A 71 -11.05 -8.89 -0.76
C TRP A 71 -10.01 -7.77 -0.74
N GLY A 72 -10.37 -6.56 -0.27
CA GLY A 72 -9.44 -5.43 -0.16
C GLY A 72 -8.35 -5.68 0.89
N ALA A 73 -8.71 -6.25 2.03
CA ALA A 73 -7.76 -6.61 3.08
C ALA A 73 -6.79 -7.72 2.63
N TRP A 74 -7.30 -8.77 1.98
CA TRP A 74 -6.47 -9.86 1.44
C TRP A 74 -5.54 -9.36 0.33
N LEU A 75 -6.03 -8.49 -0.55
CA LEU A 75 -5.23 -7.88 -1.60
C LEU A 75 -4.12 -7.00 -1.00
N ALA A 76 -4.44 -6.15 -0.01
CA ALA A 76 -3.43 -5.33 0.67
C ALA A 76 -2.35 -6.18 1.35
N LEU A 77 -2.72 -7.29 2.00
CA LEU A 77 -1.77 -8.22 2.60
C LEU A 77 -0.83 -8.83 1.54
N ALA A 78 -1.38 -9.33 0.44
CA ALA A 78 -0.61 -9.92 -0.64
C ALA A 78 0.37 -8.90 -1.26
N LEU A 79 -0.09 -7.68 -1.49
CA LEU A 79 0.73 -6.60 -2.03
C LEU A 79 1.82 -6.14 -1.03
N ALA A 80 1.51 -6.05 0.26
CA ALA A 80 2.50 -5.70 1.28
C ALA A 80 3.64 -6.73 1.36
N LEU A 81 3.32 -8.02 1.30
CA LEU A 81 4.32 -9.09 1.26
C LEU A 81 5.18 -9.03 -0.01
N LEU A 82 4.55 -8.78 -1.17
CA LEU A 82 5.25 -8.62 -2.44
C LEU A 82 6.19 -7.42 -2.42
N VAL A 83 5.73 -6.26 -1.92
CA VAL A 83 6.54 -5.04 -1.77
C VAL A 83 7.72 -5.31 -0.85
N LEU A 84 7.49 -5.96 0.30
CA LEU A 84 8.57 -6.27 1.24
C LEU A 84 9.63 -7.19 0.61
N ALA A 85 9.20 -8.19 -0.18
CA ALA A 85 10.12 -9.06 -0.91
C ALA A 85 10.95 -8.27 -1.95
N LEU A 86 10.33 -7.33 -2.67
CA LEU A 86 11.02 -6.46 -3.63
C LEU A 86 11.99 -5.51 -2.92
N ASP A 87 11.61 -4.94 -1.79
CA ASP A 87 12.49 -4.05 -1.03
C ASP A 87 13.73 -4.76 -0.54
N ILE A 88 13.59 -5.99 -0.02
CA ILE A 88 14.73 -6.82 0.39
C ILE A 88 15.61 -7.14 -0.82
N HIS A 89 14.99 -7.58 -1.93
CA HIS A 89 15.71 -7.95 -3.15
C HIS A 89 16.54 -6.79 -3.73
N TYR A 90 15.98 -5.58 -3.76
CA TYR A 90 16.66 -4.38 -4.26
C TYR A 90 17.42 -3.60 -3.18
N SER A 91 17.41 -4.07 -1.92
CA SER A 91 18.08 -3.45 -0.77
C SER A 91 17.57 -2.03 -0.44
N ILE A 92 16.25 -1.82 -0.56
CA ILE A 92 15.54 -0.57 -0.27
C ILE A 92 15.10 -0.54 1.21
N TRP A 93 16.09 -0.58 2.12
CA TRP A 93 15.84 -0.82 3.54
C TRP A 93 14.96 0.21 4.23
N TYR A 94 15.07 1.49 3.88
CA TYR A 94 14.21 2.52 4.46
C TYR A 94 12.73 2.27 4.12
N HIS A 95 12.45 1.80 2.90
CA HIS A 95 11.08 1.52 2.47
C HIS A 95 10.55 0.25 3.15
N ALA A 96 11.38 -0.79 3.25
CA ALA A 96 11.03 -2.02 3.98
C ALA A 96 10.59 -1.73 5.42
N VAL A 97 11.31 -0.87 6.14
CA VAL A 97 10.94 -0.48 7.52
C VAL A 97 9.58 0.23 7.55
N VAL A 98 9.34 1.17 6.63
CA VAL A 98 8.05 1.87 6.55
C VAL A 98 6.91 0.91 6.23
N VAL A 99 7.12 -0.04 5.30
CA VAL A 99 6.13 -1.05 4.93
C VAL A 99 5.78 -1.94 6.12
N VAL A 100 6.77 -2.37 6.91
CA VAL A 100 6.53 -3.18 8.12
C VAL A 100 5.77 -2.38 9.18
N LEU A 101 6.19 -1.14 9.47
CA LEU A 101 5.57 -0.34 10.53
C LEU A 101 4.14 0.09 10.15
N LEU A 102 3.97 0.72 8.99
CA LEU A 102 2.67 1.21 8.54
C LEU A 102 1.74 0.06 8.15
N GLY A 103 2.28 -1.00 7.54
CA GLY A 103 1.57 -2.22 7.25
C GLY A 103 1.11 -2.94 8.52
N GLY A 104 1.94 -3.02 9.55
CA GLY A 104 1.60 -3.60 10.85
C GLY A 104 0.49 -2.83 11.57
N LEU A 105 0.58 -1.49 11.60
CA LEU A 105 -0.48 -0.64 12.17
C LEU A 105 -1.80 -0.78 11.41
N THR A 106 -1.74 -0.84 10.07
CA THR A 106 -2.92 -1.03 9.23
C THR A 106 -3.52 -2.41 9.43
N ALA A 107 -2.70 -3.46 9.49
CA ALA A 107 -3.14 -4.82 9.78
C ALA A 107 -3.81 -4.90 11.15
N HIS A 108 -3.22 -4.30 12.18
CA HIS A 108 -3.84 -4.22 13.51
C HIS A 108 -5.20 -3.51 13.46
N ALA A 109 -5.30 -2.36 12.77
CA ALA A 109 -6.56 -1.64 12.61
C ALA A 109 -7.61 -2.45 11.83
N VAL A 110 -7.20 -3.18 10.78
CA VAL A 110 -8.07 -4.07 10.01
C VAL A 110 -8.56 -5.24 10.86
N ILE A 111 -7.67 -5.91 11.62
CA ILE A 111 -8.01 -7.04 12.49
C ILE A 111 -8.99 -6.60 13.57
N THR A 112 -8.74 -5.47 14.23
CA THR A 112 -9.64 -4.91 15.26
C THR A 112 -11.03 -4.58 14.71
N ASN A 113 -11.13 -4.26 13.42
CA ASN A 113 -12.40 -3.95 12.76
C ASN A 113 -12.93 -5.08 11.87
N TRP A 114 -12.32 -6.27 11.90
CA TRP A 114 -12.67 -7.41 11.05
C TRP A 114 -14.15 -7.78 11.07
N PRO A 115 -14.88 -7.72 12.21
CA PRO A 115 -16.32 -7.99 12.24
C PRO A 115 -17.16 -7.08 11.33
N MET A 116 -16.65 -5.91 10.93
CA MET A 116 -17.33 -4.99 10.01
C MET A 116 -17.15 -5.37 8.54
N PHE A 117 -16.24 -6.31 8.23
CA PHE A 117 -15.91 -6.69 6.87
C PHE A 117 -16.85 -7.76 6.32
N HIS A 118 -17.34 -7.55 5.10
CA HIS A 118 -18.17 -8.50 4.35
C HIS A 118 -17.36 -9.20 3.26
#